data_AF-A0A2C5ZGI0-F1
#
_entry.id   AF-A0A2C5ZGI0-F1
#
_cell.length_a   1.000
_cell.length_b   1.000
_cell.length_c   1.000
_cell.angle_alpha   90.00
_cell.angle_beta   90.00
_cell.angle_gamma   90.00
#
_symmetry.space_group_name_H-M   'P 1'
#
loop_
_entity.id
_entity.type
_entity.pdbx_description
1 polymer ?
#
loop_
_entity_poly.entity_id
_entity_poly.type
_entity_poly.pdbx_seq_one_letter_code
_entity_poly.pdbx_strand_id
1 'polypeptide(L)'
;MNAQRVGLAALRKGIAHTPALARASPALLLATTLPSTPVRSSTSSTHISTTEASQILAAQRRNRPVSPHLGIYKVNQTWFGASAWTRITGCTLSGVAYAYFAAYLVSPLLGLHIESASLAAAFAAWPLAVKGFFKLALSFPFAFHFFSGCKHLIYDMGKGFAKQTIRNGEIALWGVSFASALYLAFGL
;
A
#
# COMPACT_ATOMS: atom_id res chain seq x y z
N MET A 1 24.09 -50.57 1.72
CA MET A 1 23.53 -49.58 0.77
C MET A 1 24.69 -48.74 0.29
N ASN A 2 24.97 -48.81 -1.00
CA ASN A 2 26.31 -48.73 -1.58
C ASN A 2 26.79 -47.30 -1.88
N ALA A 3 28.10 -47.13 -1.71
CA ALA A 3 28.87 -45.96 -2.09
C ALA A 3 28.98 -45.83 -3.61
N GLN A 4 28.63 -44.66 -4.17
CA GLN A 4 28.91 -44.30 -5.56
C GLN A 4 29.19 -42.81 -5.68
N ARG A 5 30.47 -42.42 -5.53
CA ARG A 5 31.05 -41.21 -6.16
C ARG A 5 32.55 -41.46 -6.39
N VAL A 6 32.88 -42.21 -7.44
CA VAL A 6 34.24 -42.32 -7.97
C VAL A 6 34.17 -42.32 -9.49
N GLY A 7 34.94 -41.42 -10.10
CA GLY A 7 35.53 -41.66 -11.43
C GLY A 7 34.72 -41.19 -12.64
N LEU A 8 34.82 -39.90 -12.98
CA LEU A 8 34.55 -39.42 -14.35
C LEU A 8 35.27 -38.07 -14.62
N ALA A 9 36.55 -38.00 -14.26
CA ALA A 9 37.41 -36.86 -14.59
C ALA A 9 38.75 -37.32 -15.20
N ALA A 10 38.71 -38.39 -15.99
CA ALA A 10 39.87 -38.91 -16.71
C ALA A 10 39.47 -39.34 -18.13
N LEU A 11 39.18 -38.36 -19.00
CA LEU A 11 39.34 -38.55 -20.44
C LEU A 11 39.64 -37.20 -21.12
N ARG A 12 40.89 -36.76 -20.95
CA ARG A 12 41.59 -35.95 -21.96
C ARG A 12 42.23 -36.93 -22.94
N LYS A 13 41.93 -36.82 -24.24
CA LYS A 13 42.92 -36.87 -25.34
C LYS A 13 42.25 -36.74 -26.72
N GLY A 14 42.87 -35.92 -27.57
CA GLY A 14 42.46 -35.59 -28.94
C GLY A 14 42.55 -34.08 -29.14
N ILE A 15 43.75 -33.47 -29.05
CA ILE A 15 44.69 -33.24 -30.17
C ILE A 15 44.01 -32.56 -31.35
N ALA A 16 44.12 -31.23 -31.40
CA ALA A 16 44.18 -30.46 -32.64
C ALA A 16 45.20 -29.34 -32.43
N HIS A 17 46.30 -29.43 -33.18
CA HIS A 17 47.34 -28.41 -33.26
C HIS A 17 46.84 -27.23 -34.12
N THR A 18 46.92 -26.02 -33.59
CA THR A 18 47.03 -24.79 -34.39
C THR A 18 47.99 -23.82 -33.69
N PRO A 19 49.11 -23.41 -34.31
CA PRO A 19 49.98 -22.40 -33.74
C PRO A 19 49.54 -21.02 -34.22
N ALA A 20 49.18 -20.13 -33.30
CA ALA A 20 49.07 -18.71 -33.59
C ALA A 20 49.31 -17.90 -32.31
N LEU A 21 50.55 -17.44 -32.19
CA LEU A 21 50.91 -16.09 -31.77
C LEU A 21 50.14 -15.50 -30.57
N ALA A 22 50.85 -15.54 -29.43
CA ALA A 22 51.03 -14.40 -28.53
C ALA A 22 49.89 -13.37 -28.51
N ARG A 23 48.92 -13.57 -27.63
CA ARG A 23 48.13 -12.48 -27.08
C ARG A 23 48.33 -12.44 -25.57
N ALA A 24 49.53 -12.03 -25.19
CA ALA A 24 49.80 -11.60 -23.83
C ALA A 24 48.91 -10.39 -23.54
N SER A 25 47.83 -10.59 -22.81
CA SER A 25 47.00 -9.52 -22.29
C SER A 25 47.84 -8.68 -21.32
N PRO A 26 48.05 -7.37 -21.53
CA PRO A 26 48.86 -6.54 -20.63
C PRO A 26 48.11 -6.17 -19.34
N ALA A 27 46.92 -6.72 -19.11
CA ALA A 27 46.06 -6.37 -17.98
C ALA A 27 46.49 -7.00 -16.64
N LEU A 28 47.56 -7.80 -16.60
CA LEU A 28 48.03 -8.49 -15.38
C LEU A 28 49.34 -7.93 -14.80
N LEU A 29 49.73 -6.70 -15.16
CA LEU A 29 50.90 -6.03 -14.58
C LEU A 29 50.58 -4.72 -13.85
N LEU A 30 49.29 -4.35 -13.75
CA LEU A 30 48.85 -3.09 -13.15
C LEU A 30 48.06 -3.30 -11.84
N ALA A 31 48.46 -4.28 -11.03
CA ALA A 31 47.76 -4.60 -9.77
C ALA A 31 48.67 -4.58 -8.52
N THR A 32 49.95 -4.19 -8.64
CA THR A 32 50.94 -4.37 -7.57
C THR A 32 51.33 -3.10 -6.81
N THR A 33 50.71 -1.94 -7.07
CA THR A 33 51.14 -0.68 -6.44
C THR A 33 50.04 0.07 -5.68
N LEU A 34 48.95 -0.57 -5.26
CA LEU A 34 48.05 0.05 -4.30
C LEU A 34 48.66 -0.08 -2.89
N PRO A 35 49.12 1.02 -2.25
CA PRO A 35 49.60 0.96 -0.88
C PRO A 35 48.48 0.45 0.03
N SER A 36 48.71 -0.70 0.65
CA SER A 36 47.78 -1.38 1.57
C SER A 36 47.83 -0.82 2.99
N THR A 37 48.43 0.35 3.20
CA THR A 37 48.48 1.01 4.50
C THR A 37 47.15 1.74 4.74
N PRO A 38 46.33 1.28 5.71
CA PRO A 38 45.17 2.07 6.10
C PRO A 38 45.68 3.39 6.69
N VAL A 39 45.40 4.50 6.01
CA VAL A 39 45.58 5.84 6.58
C VAL A 39 44.61 5.94 7.76
N ARG A 40 45.14 5.68 8.96
CA ARG A 40 44.41 5.81 10.21
C ARG A 40 44.27 7.31 10.47
N SER A 41 43.17 7.90 10.03
CA SER A 41 42.79 9.25 10.42
C SER A 41 42.75 9.31 11.95
N SER A 42 43.62 10.14 12.55
CA SER A 42 43.65 10.39 13.98
C SER A 42 42.38 11.14 14.38
N THR A 43 41.31 10.41 14.67
CA THR A 43 40.07 10.98 15.20
C THR A 43 40.30 11.39 16.64
N SER A 44 40.49 12.68 16.86
CA SER A 44 40.53 13.29 18.20
C SER A 44 39.12 13.25 18.79
N SER A 45 38.93 12.51 19.88
CA SER A 45 37.65 12.51 20.61
C SER A 45 37.58 13.75 21.51
N THR A 46 36.64 14.65 21.24
CA THR A 46 36.33 15.77 22.14
C THR A 46 35.35 15.31 23.21
N HIS A 47 35.55 15.76 24.45
CA HIS A 47 34.55 15.57 25.50
C HIS A 47 33.31 16.41 25.18
N ILE A 48 32.17 15.75 25.03
CA ILE A 48 30.87 16.40 24.80
C ILE A 48 29.95 16.10 25.97
N SER A 49 29.11 17.06 26.34
CA SER A 49 28.08 16.83 27.35
C SER A 49 27.01 15.87 26.83
N THR A 50 26.33 15.16 27.72
CA THR A 50 25.23 14.25 27.36
C THR A 50 24.12 14.96 26.56
N THR A 51 23.87 16.23 26.88
CA THR A 51 22.88 17.07 26.19
C THR A 51 23.29 17.34 24.74
N GLU A 52 24.54 17.74 24.50
CA GLU A 52 25.06 17.97 23.14
C GLU A 52 25.06 16.69 22.31
N ALA A 53 25.48 15.56 22.92
CA ALA A 53 25.42 14.26 22.26
C ALA A 53 23.99 13.91 21.80
N SER A 54 22.99 14.18 22.65
CA SER A 54 21.58 13.94 22.32
C SER A 54 21.09 14.80 21.15
N GLN A 55 21.52 16.07 21.10
CA GLN A 55 21.18 17.01 20.03
C GLN A 55 21.81 16.59 18.71
N ILE A 56 23.07 16.18 18.71
CA ILE A 56 23.77 15.67 17.52
C ILE A 56 23.05 14.43 16.98
N LEU A 57 22.69 13.48 17.85
CA LEU A 57 21.94 12.29 17.45
C LEU A 57 20.55 12.65 16.90
N ALA A 58 19.85 13.61 17.49
CA ALA A 58 18.57 14.09 16.97
C ALA A 58 18.72 14.74 15.58
N ALA A 59 19.73 15.59 15.40
CA ALA A 59 20.05 16.21 14.11
C ALA A 59 20.38 15.15 13.05
N GLN A 60 21.19 14.15 13.39
CA GLN A 60 21.49 13.02 12.50
C GLN A 60 20.24 12.19 12.17
N ARG A 61 19.34 11.96 13.13
CA ARG A 61 18.09 11.20 12.88
C ARG A 61 17.16 11.91 11.92
N ARG A 62 17.14 13.26 11.89
CA ARG A 62 16.33 14.02 10.90
C ARG A 62 16.82 13.88 9.47
N ASN A 63 18.11 13.59 9.27
CA ASN A 63 18.70 13.37 7.95
C ASN A 63 18.51 11.94 7.43
N ARG A 64 17.96 11.02 8.24
CA ARG A 64 17.71 9.64 7.79
C ARG A 64 16.45 9.63 6.92
N PRO A 65 16.53 9.09 5.68
CA PRO A 65 15.36 8.98 4.85
C PRO A 65 14.37 7.97 5.45
N VAL A 66 13.08 8.23 5.25
CA VAL A 66 12.02 7.26 5.53
C VAL A 66 12.02 6.24 4.39
N SER A 67 12.02 4.95 4.71
CA SER A 67 11.93 3.91 3.68
C SER A 67 10.60 4.02 2.90
N PRO A 68 10.57 3.73 1.59
CA PRO A 68 9.33 3.72 0.84
C PRO A 68 8.32 2.74 1.47
N HIS A 69 7.04 3.12 1.50
CA HIS A 69 5.96 2.32 2.09
C HIS A 69 4.85 2.08 1.07
N LEU A 70 3.80 2.90 1.04
CA LEU A 70 2.61 2.69 0.22
C LEU A 70 2.93 2.62 -1.28
N GLY A 71 3.98 3.31 -1.72
CA GLY A 71 4.42 3.30 -3.13
C GLY A 71 5.10 1.99 -3.59
N ILE A 72 5.51 1.11 -2.68
CA ILE A 72 6.18 -0.17 -3.02
C ILE A 72 5.44 -1.41 -2.52
N TYR A 73 4.48 -1.24 -1.61
CA TYR A 73 3.69 -2.36 -1.10
C TYR A 73 2.71 -2.88 -2.15
N LYS A 74 2.56 -4.21 -2.21
CA LYS A 74 1.61 -4.84 -3.15
C LYS A 74 0.18 -4.44 -2.79
N VAL A 75 -0.57 -3.95 -3.79
CA VAL A 75 -1.97 -3.49 -3.64
C VAL A 75 -2.95 -4.63 -3.34
N ASN A 76 -2.59 -5.87 -3.61
CA ASN A 76 -3.42 -7.05 -3.32
C ASN A 76 -3.37 -7.50 -1.85
N GLN A 77 -2.71 -6.73 -0.98
CA GLN A 77 -2.71 -6.97 0.45
C GLN A 77 -3.94 -6.35 1.12
N THR A 78 -4.28 -6.86 2.31
CA THR A 78 -5.48 -6.49 3.07
C THR A 78 -5.57 -5.00 3.42
N TRP A 79 -4.46 -4.26 3.40
CA TRP A 79 -4.44 -2.82 3.70
C TRP A 79 -5.26 -2.01 2.67
N PHE A 80 -5.15 -2.34 1.37
CA PHE A 80 -5.87 -1.67 0.28
C PHE A 80 -7.13 -2.41 -0.16
N GLY A 81 -7.56 -3.39 0.64
CA GLY A 81 -8.86 -4.03 0.54
C GLY A 81 -9.85 -3.39 1.50
N ALA A 82 -10.46 -4.22 2.35
CA ALA A 82 -11.49 -3.75 3.29
C ALA A 82 -11.02 -2.61 4.23
N SER A 83 -9.74 -2.56 4.59
CA SER A 83 -9.23 -1.60 5.57
C SER A 83 -9.15 -0.15 5.07
N ALA A 84 -8.62 0.09 3.86
CA ALA A 84 -8.62 1.43 3.26
C ALA A 84 -10.05 1.83 2.88
N TRP A 85 -10.79 0.91 2.25
CA TRP A 85 -12.13 1.20 1.76
C TRP A 85 -13.11 1.51 2.89
N THR A 86 -13.06 0.84 4.05
CA THR A 86 -13.93 1.17 5.18
C THR A 86 -13.71 2.60 5.69
N ARG A 87 -12.47 3.10 5.59
CA ARG A 87 -12.13 4.50 5.93
C ARG A 87 -12.62 5.46 4.87
N ILE A 88 -12.35 5.18 3.60
CA ILE A 88 -12.79 6.01 2.48
C ILE A 88 -14.32 6.14 2.48
N THR A 89 -15.05 5.03 2.58
CA THR A 89 -16.51 5.04 2.60
C THR A 89 -17.06 5.71 3.85
N GLY A 90 -16.45 5.47 5.02
CA GLY A 90 -16.84 6.13 6.27
C GLY A 90 -16.66 7.64 6.22
N CYS A 91 -15.46 8.11 5.83
CA CYS A 91 -15.18 9.53 5.66
C CYS A 91 -16.07 10.18 4.59
N THR A 92 -16.37 9.47 3.51
CA THR A 92 -17.26 9.97 2.45
C THR A 92 -18.68 10.16 2.99
N LEU A 93 -19.25 9.15 3.67
CA LEU A 93 -20.60 9.21 4.23
C LEU A 93 -20.70 10.31 5.29
N SER A 94 -19.77 10.34 6.25
CA SER A 94 -19.73 11.38 7.28
C SER A 94 -19.53 12.76 6.66
N GLY A 95 -18.61 12.90 5.71
CA GLY A 95 -18.34 14.17 5.03
C GLY A 95 -19.57 14.71 4.31
N VAL A 96 -20.28 13.86 3.56
CA VAL A 96 -21.53 14.24 2.89
C VAL A 96 -22.61 14.63 3.91
N ALA A 97 -22.77 13.86 4.99
CA ALA A 97 -23.76 14.15 6.03
C ALA A 97 -23.47 15.48 6.73
N TYR A 98 -22.23 15.71 7.18
CA TYR A 98 -21.83 16.96 7.82
C TYR A 98 -21.95 18.16 6.87
N ALA A 99 -21.55 18.01 5.60
CA ALA A 99 -21.69 19.06 4.61
C ALA A 99 -23.17 19.42 4.40
N TYR A 100 -24.05 18.42 4.27
CA TYR A 100 -25.48 18.64 4.12
C TYR A 100 -26.09 19.32 5.35
N PHE A 101 -25.82 18.84 6.57
CA PHE A 101 -26.38 19.43 7.78
C PHE A 101 -25.87 20.85 8.04
N ALA A 102 -24.59 21.12 7.77
CA ALA A 102 -24.04 22.46 7.85
C ALA A 102 -24.67 23.40 6.82
N ALA A 103 -24.80 22.93 5.57
CA ALA A 103 -25.49 23.69 4.53
C ALA A 103 -26.94 23.98 4.94
N TYR A 104 -27.65 22.97 5.45
CA TYR A 104 -29.05 23.09 5.89
C TYR A 104 -29.21 24.13 7.00
N LEU A 105 -28.29 24.15 7.95
CA LEU A 105 -28.29 25.13 9.03
C LEU A 105 -28.10 26.57 8.51
N VAL A 106 -27.21 26.77 7.54
CA VAL A 106 -26.87 28.10 7.00
C VAL A 106 -27.83 28.55 5.89
N SER A 107 -28.60 27.63 5.31
CA SER A 107 -29.43 27.88 4.12
C SER A 107 -30.38 29.08 4.24
N PRO A 108 -31.05 29.34 5.38
CA PRO A 108 -31.96 30.48 5.51
C PRO A 108 -31.24 31.83 5.43
N LEU A 109 -29.98 31.90 5.86
CA LEU A 109 -29.17 33.12 5.82
C LEU A 109 -28.73 33.48 4.40
N LEU A 110 -28.67 32.48 3.51
CA LEU A 110 -28.24 32.62 2.12
C LEU A 110 -29.41 32.60 1.13
N GLY A 111 -30.66 32.45 1.62
CA GLY A 111 -31.83 32.26 0.77
C GLY A 111 -31.81 30.96 -0.05
N LEU A 112 -31.10 29.93 0.43
CA LEU A 112 -31.00 28.63 -0.23
C LEU A 112 -32.14 27.71 0.23
N HIS A 113 -32.81 27.06 -0.73
CA HIS A 113 -33.85 26.06 -0.50
C HIS A 113 -33.31 24.65 -0.67
N ILE A 114 -32.83 24.06 0.43
CA ILE A 114 -32.30 22.69 0.47
C ILE A 114 -33.11 21.79 1.40
N GLU A 115 -34.36 22.17 1.68
CA GLU A 115 -35.28 21.31 2.41
C GLU A 115 -35.61 20.06 1.59
N SER A 116 -36.04 19.00 2.27
CA SER A 116 -36.27 17.69 1.65
C SER A 116 -37.18 17.74 0.41
N ALA A 117 -38.19 18.61 0.41
CA ALA A 117 -39.10 18.78 -0.73
C ALA A 117 -38.39 19.39 -1.95
N SER A 118 -37.62 20.47 -1.74
CA SER A 118 -36.84 21.15 -2.77
C SER A 118 -35.79 20.22 -3.38
N LEU A 119 -35.09 19.46 -2.53
CA LEU A 119 -34.08 18.49 -2.95
C LEU A 119 -34.70 17.31 -3.73
N ALA A 120 -35.84 16.78 -3.28
CA ALA A 120 -36.55 15.72 -3.97
C ALA A 120 -37.05 16.16 -5.34
N ALA A 121 -37.60 17.37 -5.46
CA ALA A 121 -38.03 17.94 -6.73
C ALA A 121 -36.86 18.14 -7.70
N ALA A 122 -35.74 18.70 -7.22
CA ALA A 122 -34.53 18.88 -8.01
C ALA A 122 -33.97 17.54 -8.51
N PHE A 123 -33.88 16.55 -7.62
CA PHE A 123 -33.42 15.20 -7.96
C PHE A 123 -34.38 14.52 -8.95
N ALA A 124 -35.70 14.72 -8.81
CA ALA A 124 -36.71 14.19 -9.73
C ALA A 124 -36.59 14.78 -11.14
N ALA A 125 -36.06 15.99 -11.30
CA ALA A 125 -35.83 16.61 -12.61
C ALA A 125 -34.58 16.06 -13.35
N TRP A 126 -33.69 15.31 -12.68
CA TRP A 126 -32.46 14.83 -13.30
C TRP A 126 -32.69 13.72 -14.35
N PRO A 127 -31.78 13.61 -15.36
CA PRO A 127 -31.76 12.48 -16.27
C PRO A 127 -31.63 11.14 -15.53
N LEU A 128 -32.24 10.08 -16.05
CA LEU A 128 -32.27 8.76 -15.39
C LEU A 128 -30.87 8.23 -15.08
N ALA A 129 -29.92 8.41 -16.00
CA ALA A 129 -28.52 8.01 -15.80
C ALA A 129 -27.87 8.73 -14.61
N VAL A 130 -28.11 10.03 -14.47
CA VAL A 130 -27.57 10.84 -13.36
C VAL A 130 -28.20 10.41 -12.03
N LYS A 131 -29.51 10.18 -12.00
CA LYS A 131 -30.20 9.62 -10.82
C LYS A 131 -29.59 8.29 -10.39
N GLY A 132 -29.40 7.38 -11.35
CA GLY A 132 -28.80 6.07 -11.11
C GLY A 132 -27.39 6.16 -10.55
N PHE A 133 -26.56 7.03 -11.14
CA PHE A 133 -25.20 7.28 -10.66
C PHE A 133 -25.19 7.75 -9.20
N PHE A 134 -25.94 8.78 -8.85
CA PHE A 134 -25.94 9.32 -7.48
C PHE A 134 -26.56 8.35 -6.47
N LYS A 135 -27.58 7.59 -6.86
CA LYS A 135 -28.11 6.50 -6.04
C LYS A 135 -27.05 5.47 -5.70
N LEU A 136 -26.28 5.02 -6.70
CA LEU A 136 -25.16 4.09 -6.48
C LEU A 136 -24.00 4.72 -5.70
N ALA A 137 -23.68 5.97 -5.99
CA ALA A 137 -22.60 6.70 -5.32
C ALA A 137 -22.84 6.88 -3.82
N LEU A 138 -24.10 6.86 -3.37
CA LEU A 138 -24.48 6.86 -1.95
C LEU A 138 -24.72 5.45 -1.40
N SER A 139 -25.38 4.57 -2.16
CA SER A 139 -25.74 3.23 -1.68
C SER A 139 -24.52 2.31 -1.53
N PHE A 140 -23.55 2.39 -2.44
CA PHE A 140 -22.33 1.58 -2.37
C PHE A 140 -21.47 1.88 -1.13
N PRO A 141 -21.04 3.13 -0.86
CA PRO A 141 -20.25 3.39 0.34
C PRO A 141 -21.02 3.05 1.61
N PHE A 142 -22.35 3.27 1.65
CA PHE A 142 -23.19 2.85 2.78
C PHE A 142 -23.13 1.35 3.01
N ALA A 143 -23.46 0.54 1.99
CA ALA A 143 -23.47 -0.92 2.10
C ALA A 143 -22.08 -1.46 2.46
N PHE A 144 -21.04 -1.00 1.76
CA PHE A 144 -19.67 -1.42 2.02
C PHE A 144 -19.22 -1.09 3.44
N HIS A 145 -19.46 0.14 3.91
CA HIS A 145 -19.09 0.55 5.26
C HIS A 145 -19.82 -0.29 6.31
N PHE A 146 -21.12 -0.55 6.11
CA PHE A 146 -21.93 -1.37 7.01
C PHE A 146 -21.40 -2.81 7.14
N PHE A 147 -21.27 -3.54 6.03
CA PHE A 147 -20.80 -4.93 6.06
C PHE A 147 -19.34 -5.04 6.48
N SER A 148 -18.48 -4.10 6.06
CA SER A 148 -17.10 -4.03 6.51
C SER A 148 -17.04 -3.76 8.02
N GLY A 149 -17.91 -2.91 8.55
CA GLY A 149 -18.08 -2.65 9.98
C GLY A 149 -18.42 -3.92 10.75
N CYS A 150 -19.42 -4.68 10.31
CA CYS A 150 -19.75 -5.98 10.89
C CYS A 150 -18.54 -6.95 10.89
N LYS A 151 -17.79 -6.99 9.78
CA LYS A 151 -16.57 -7.79 9.69
C LYS A 151 -15.49 -7.33 10.67
N HIS A 152 -15.33 -6.02 10.90
CA HIS A 152 -14.39 -5.48 11.88
C HIS A 152 -14.82 -5.84 13.31
N LEU A 153 -16.11 -5.75 13.64
CA LEU A 153 -16.61 -6.21 14.95
C LEU A 153 -16.32 -7.70 15.20
N ILE A 154 -16.42 -8.54 14.17
CA ILE A 154 -16.01 -9.95 14.27
C ILE A 154 -14.50 -10.09 14.54
N TYR A 155 -13.67 -9.25 13.93
CA TYR A 155 -12.23 -9.22 14.18
C TYR A 155 -11.90 -8.72 15.60
N ASP A 156 -12.65 -7.75 16.12
CA ASP A 156 -12.51 -7.24 17.48
C ASP A 156 -12.83 -8.33 18.52
N MET A 157 -13.68 -9.30 18.16
CA MET A 157 -13.95 -10.50 18.96
C MET A 157 -12.84 -11.57 18.87
N GLY A 158 -11.72 -11.30 18.18
CA GLY A 158 -10.63 -12.25 18.01
C GLY A 158 -10.88 -13.36 16.98
N LYS A 159 -11.91 -13.23 16.13
CA LYS A 159 -12.33 -14.28 15.19
C LYS A 159 -11.95 -13.97 13.74
N GLY A 160 -11.71 -15.01 12.93
CA GLY A 160 -11.60 -14.88 11.47
C GLY A 160 -10.23 -14.46 10.92
N PHE A 161 -9.15 -14.65 11.68
CA PHE A 161 -7.78 -14.25 11.30
C PHE A 161 -7.02 -15.25 10.42
N ALA A 162 -7.61 -16.43 10.14
CA ALA A 162 -7.00 -17.36 9.19
C ALA A 162 -6.96 -16.75 7.78
N LYS A 163 -5.82 -16.89 7.07
CA LYS A 163 -5.61 -16.27 5.75
C LYS A 163 -6.72 -16.60 4.74
N GLN A 164 -7.18 -17.86 4.73
CA GLN A 164 -8.26 -18.29 3.84
C GLN A 164 -9.58 -17.61 4.20
N THR A 165 -9.90 -17.50 5.49
CA THR A 165 -11.09 -16.81 5.99
C THR A 165 -11.07 -15.32 5.63
N ILE A 166 -9.92 -14.65 5.77
CA ILE A 166 -9.76 -13.25 5.37
C ILE A 166 -10.04 -13.09 3.88
N ARG A 167 -9.42 -13.92 3.03
CA ARG A 167 -9.62 -13.87 1.57
C ARG A 167 -11.08 -14.09 1.18
N ASN A 168 -11.70 -15.14 1.69
CA ASN A 168 -13.10 -15.46 1.39
C ASN A 168 -14.04 -14.36 1.91
N GLY A 169 -13.76 -13.83 3.11
CA GLY A 169 -14.50 -12.72 3.70
C GLY A 169 -14.39 -11.43 2.90
N GLU A 170 -13.23 -11.13 2.29
CA GLU A 170 -13.09 -9.99 1.38
C GLU A 170 -13.92 -10.17 0.11
N ILE A 171 -13.89 -11.36 -0.52
CA ILE A 171 -14.71 -11.64 -1.71
C ILE A 171 -16.20 -11.50 -1.37
N ALA A 172 -16.64 -12.10 -0.26
CA ALA A 172 -18.03 -12.01 0.20
C ALA A 172 -18.43 -10.56 0.51
N LEU A 173 -17.56 -9.79 1.18
CA LEU A 173 -17.78 -8.37 1.49
C LEU A 173 -18.03 -7.55 0.22
N TRP A 174 -17.19 -7.70 -0.81
CA TRP A 174 -17.39 -6.98 -2.07
C TRP A 174 -18.70 -7.39 -2.74
N GLY A 175 -18.96 -8.69 -2.85
CA GLY A 175 -20.17 -9.21 -3.49
C GLY A 175 -21.45 -8.72 -2.81
N VAL A 176 -21.55 -8.86 -1.49
CA VAL A 176 -22.75 -8.43 -0.73
C VAL A 176 -22.91 -6.91 -0.78
N SER A 177 -21.81 -6.15 -0.73
CA SER A 177 -21.87 -4.69 -0.80
C SER A 177 -22.39 -4.20 -2.14
N PHE A 178 -21.92 -4.77 -3.26
CA PHE A 178 -22.43 -4.42 -4.59
C PHE A 178 -23.89 -4.84 -4.78
N ALA A 179 -24.25 -6.05 -4.38
CA ALA A 179 -25.62 -6.53 -4.47
C ALA A 179 -26.59 -5.65 -3.65
N SER A 180 -26.25 -5.35 -2.39
CA SER A 180 -27.05 -4.46 -1.56
C SER A 180 -27.08 -3.02 -2.10
N ALA A 181 -25.99 -2.52 -2.68
CA ALA A 181 -25.97 -1.19 -3.28
C ALA A 181 -26.92 -1.09 -4.49
N LEU A 182 -26.97 -2.13 -5.33
CA LEU A 182 -27.88 -2.22 -6.47
C LEU A 182 -29.34 -2.31 -6.00
N TYR A 183 -29.62 -3.16 -5.02
CA TYR A 183 -30.94 -3.27 -4.40
C TYR A 183 -31.40 -1.92 -3.81
N LEU A 184 -30.54 -1.25 -3.04
CA LEU A 184 -30.85 0.06 -2.46
C LEU A 184 -31.04 1.16 -3.52
N ALA A 185 -30.31 1.11 -4.63
CA ALA A 185 -30.41 2.11 -5.69
C ALA A 185 -31.65 1.91 -6.57
N PHE A 186 -31.98 0.67 -6.92
CA PHE A 186 -32.94 0.34 -7.99
C PHE A 186 -34.10 -0.57 -7.56
N GLY A 187 -34.05 -1.17 -6.37
CA GLY A 187 -35.07 -2.11 -5.89
C GLY A 187 -35.05 -3.46 -6.60
N LEU A 188 -33.92 -3.83 -7.22
CA LEU A 188 -33.70 -5.09 -7.93
C LEU A 188 -33.34 -6.23 -6.98
#